data_AF-A0A497NFI9-F1
#
_entry.id   AF-A0A497NFI9-F1
#
_cell.length_a   1.000
_cell.length_b   1.000
_cell.length_c   1.000
_cell.angle_alpha   90.00
_cell.angle_beta   90.00
_cell.angle_gamma   90.00
#
_symmetry.space_group_name_H-M   'P 1'
#
loop_
_entity.id
_entity.type
_entity.pdbx_description
1 polymer ?
#
loop_
_entity_poly.entity_id
_entity_poly.type
_entity_poly.pdbx_seq_one_letter_code
_entity_poly.pdbx_strand_id
1 'polypeptide(L)'
;MSLKIQKEPKILVGMHRRIEVWRPINKLTPAQMKDAKAFRIFGGVEKALISVDERELDFEDLVVDNGLDAACGALFDGSGNRPAVFNYVAIGTDDTSPSSSDTALGAEYMRVQGTYSKDANTGECSMDAIFDIDATKALNECGLFNASSGGTMYCRDTYTTKNVESGDTVKVYYTPKFQRPS
;
A
#
# COMPACT_ATOMS: atom_id res chain seq x y z
N MET A 1 31.58 -29.57 15.05
CA MET A 1 30.74 -28.38 15.29
C MET A 1 30.87 -27.50 14.05
N SER A 2 29.97 -27.67 13.08
CA SER A 2 30.09 -26.97 11.79
C SER A 2 29.61 -25.54 11.95
N LEU A 3 30.54 -24.59 11.83
CA LEU A 3 30.26 -23.16 11.81
C LEU A 3 29.47 -22.86 10.53
N LYS A 4 28.13 -22.84 10.62
CA LYS A 4 27.30 -22.26 9.56
C LYS A 4 27.53 -20.76 9.59
N ILE A 5 28.43 -20.26 8.75
CA ILE A 5 28.43 -18.83 8.39
C ILE A 5 27.09 -18.61 7.67
N GLN A 6 26.06 -18.21 8.41
CA GLN A 6 24.86 -17.65 7.79
C GLN A 6 25.30 -16.35 7.15
N LYS A 7 25.62 -16.43 5.86
CA LYS A 7 25.74 -15.24 5.03
C LYS A 7 24.33 -14.67 4.98
N GLU A 8 24.12 -13.55 5.67
CA GLU A 8 22.90 -12.74 5.60
C GLU A 8 22.36 -12.74 4.16
N PRO A 9 21.06 -12.99 3.95
CA PRO A 9 20.49 -13.01 2.61
C PRO A 9 20.77 -11.67 1.94
N LYS A 10 21.49 -11.72 0.82
CA LYS A 10 21.89 -10.56 0.01
C LYS A 10 20.72 -9.96 -0.78
N ILE A 11 19.48 -10.08 -0.33
CA ILE A 11 18.34 -9.49 -1.04
C ILE A 11 17.52 -8.79 0.02
N LEU A 12 17.45 -7.47 -0.06
CA LEU A 12 16.51 -6.69 0.71
C LEU A 12 15.19 -6.72 -0.07
N VAL A 13 14.15 -7.26 0.57
CA VAL A 13 12.77 -7.19 0.07
C VAL A 13 12.08 -6.13 0.91
N GLY A 14 12.08 -4.91 0.40
CA GLY A 14 11.35 -3.79 1.00
C GLY A 14 10.00 -3.61 0.31
N MET A 15 8.95 -3.37 1.08
CA MET A 15 7.66 -2.94 0.58
C MET A 15 7.44 -1.47 0.95
N HIS A 16 7.76 -0.57 0.03
CA HIS A 16 7.49 0.84 0.27
C HIS A 16 6.06 1.18 -0.11
N ARG A 17 5.46 2.10 0.62
CA ARG A 17 4.14 2.62 0.33
C ARG A 17 4.10 4.13 0.36
N ARG A 18 3.22 4.70 -0.46
CA ARG A 18 2.85 6.12 -0.41
C ARG A 18 1.35 6.30 -0.57
N ILE A 19 0.76 7.15 0.26
CA ILE A 19 -0.65 7.55 0.17
C ILE A 19 -0.76 9.04 -0.17
N GLU A 20 -1.68 9.38 -1.05
CA GLU A 20 -2.06 10.75 -1.39
C GLU A 20 -3.58 10.92 -1.23
N VAL A 21 -4.02 12.02 -0.62
CA VAL A 21 -5.42 12.41 -0.49
C VAL A 21 -5.66 13.68 -1.32
N TRP A 22 -6.54 13.55 -2.31
CA TRP A 22 -6.90 14.61 -3.24
C TRP A 22 -8.34 15.03 -3.04
N ARG A 23 -8.56 16.31 -2.73
CA ARG A 23 -9.88 16.85 -2.44
C ARG A 23 -10.35 17.82 -3.53
N PRO A 24 -11.62 17.73 -4.00
CA PRO A 24 -12.20 18.72 -4.90
C PRO A 24 -12.04 20.15 -4.39
N ILE A 25 -11.64 21.07 -5.27
CA ILE A 25 -11.37 22.47 -4.85
C ILE A 25 -12.60 23.17 -4.28
N ASN A 26 -13.80 22.78 -4.70
CA ASN A 26 -15.06 23.31 -4.19
C ASN A 26 -15.41 22.83 -2.78
N LYS A 27 -14.64 21.90 -2.21
CA LYS A 27 -14.77 21.40 -0.83
C LYS A 27 -13.64 21.86 0.08
N LEU A 28 -12.72 22.68 -0.42
CA LEU A 28 -11.60 23.15 0.37
C LEU A 28 -11.94 24.44 1.12
N THR A 29 -11.54 24.50 2.39
CA THR A 29 -11.50 25.76 3.12
C THR A 29 -10.42 26.68 2.54
N PRO A 30 -10.50 28.00 2.74
CA PRO A 30 -9.45 28.93 2.31
C PRO A 30 -8.05 28.58 2.84
N ALA A 31 -7.97 28.05 4.06
CA ALA A 31 -6.72 27.59 4.64
C ALA A 31 -6.17 26.36 3.90
N GLN A 32 -7.00 25.34 3.67
CA GLN A 32 -6.59 24.15 2.92
C GLN A 32 -6.21 24.47 1.47
N MET A 33 -6.88 25.43 0.83
CA MET A 33 -6.50 25.91 -0.51
C MET A 33 -5.11 26.54 -0.52
N LYS A 34 -4.76 27.29 0.52
CA LYS A 34 -3.43 27.92 0.65
C LYS A 34 -2.33 26.89 0.94
N ASP A 35 -2.66 25.87 1.72
CA ASP A 35 -1.70 24.83 2.16
C ASP A 35 -1.61 23.65 1.19
N ALA A 36 -2.40 23.66 0.11
CA ALA A 36 -2.40 22.62 -0.91
C ALA A 36 -1.02 22.43 -1.53
N LYS A 37 -0.56 21.17 -1.54
CA LYS A 37 0.80 20.84 -2.02
C LYS A 37 0.90 20.71 -3.54
N ALA A 38 -0.23 20.45 -4.21
CA ALA A 38 -0.34 20.29 -5.66
C ALA A 38 -1.80 20.41 -6.12
N PHE A 39 -2.01 20.66 -7.41
CA PHE A 39 -3.31 20.66 -8.07
C PHE A 39 -3.31 19.71 -9.27
N ARG A 40 -4.38 18.94 -9.46
CA ARG A 40 -4.57 18.01 -10.58
C ARG A 40 -6.04 17.89 -10.96
N ILE A 41 -6.30 17.42 -12.19
CA ILE A 41 -7.65 17.11 -12.65
C ILE A 41 -7.85 15.59 -12.64
N PHE A 42 -8.92 15.13 -12.00
CA PHE A 42 -9.35 13.73 -12.02
C PHE A 42 -10.79 13.66 -12.53
N GLY A 43 -11.04 12.92 -13.61
CA GLY A 43 -12.39 12.76 -14.16
C GLY A 43 -13.08 14.09 -14.53
N GLY A 44 -12.30 15.13 -14.90
CA GLY A 44 -12.82 16.47 -15.18
C GLY A 44 -13.03 17.37 -13.97
N VAL A 45 -12.71 16.92 -12.76
CA VAL A 45 -12.79 17.70 -11.52
C VAL A 45 -11.40 18.14 -11.08
N GLU A 46 -11.22 19.43 -10.87
CA GLU A 46 -10.00 19.96 -10.26
C GLU A 46 -9.95 19.62 -8.76
N LYS A 47 -8.85 19.03 -8.33
CA LYS A 47 -8.60 18.60 -6.96
C LYS A 47 -7.23 19.07 -6.49
N ALA A 48 -7.12 19.38 -5.21
CA ALA A 48 -5.86 19.72 -4.56
C ALA A 48 -5.36 18.57 -3.68
N LEU A 49 -4.05 18.39 -3.62
CA LEU A 49 -3.38 17.46 -2.71
C LEU A 49 -3.35 18.06 -1.30
N ILE A 50 -4.16 17.51 -0.40
CA ILE A 50 -4.31 18.01 0.97
C ILE A 50 -3.51 17.23 2.00
N SER A 51 -3.25 15.95 1.72
CA SER A 51 -2.47 15.10 2.60
C SER A 51 -1.69 14.10 1.77
N VAL A 52 -0.48 13.83 2.21
CA VAL A 52 0.40 12.82 1.64
C VAL A 52 1.11 12.17 2.82
N ASP A 53 1.62 10.96 2.65
CA ASP A 53 2.64 10.48 3.57
C ASP A 53 3.82 11.44 3.51
N GLU A 54 4.01 12.17 4.60
CA GLU A 54 5.20 12.97 4.77
C GLU A 54 6.37 12.02 4.87
N ARG A 55 7.47 12.39 4.23
CA ARG A 55 8.65 11.57 3.98
C ARG A 55 9.42 11.32 5.27
N GLU A 56 8.79 10.74 6.27
CA GLU A 56 9.43 10.15 7.43
C GLU A 56 9.97 8.79 6.97
N LEU A 57 11.30 8.69 6.92
CA LEU A 57 12.13 7.49 7.06
C LEU A 57 11.45 6.15 6.71
N ASP A 58 11.74 5.62 5.52
CA ASP A 58 11.67 4.18 5.19
C ASP A 58 10.56 3.38 5.90
N PHE A 59 9.29 3.78 5.76
CA PHE A 59 8.18 2.90 6.11
C PHE A 59 8.18 1.72 5.14
N GLU A 60 8.62 0.58 5.64
CA GLU A 60 8.39 -0.72 5.02
C GLU A 60 7.15 -1.31 5.68
N ASP A 61 6.10 -1.52 4.88
CA ASP A 61 4.90 -2.20 5.39
C ASP A 61 5.30 -3.58 5.93
N LEU A 62 4.77 -3.96 7.09
CA LEU A 62 5.05 -5.27 7.68
C LEU A 62 4.50 -6.38 6.76
N VAL A 63 5.41 -7.14 6.15
CA VAL A 63 5.04 -8.35 5.42
C VAL A 63 4.66 -9.43 6.43
N VAL A 64 3.43 -9.92 6.34
CA VAL A 64 2.88 -10.92 7.28
C VAL A 64 3.34 -12.33 6.92
N ASP A 65 3.20 -13.26 7.87
CA ASP A 65 3.69 -14.64 7.75
C ASP A 65 3.11 -15.33 6.51
N ASN A 66 1.80 -15.20 6.28
CA ASN A 66 1.13 -15.73 5.10
C ASN A 66 1.56 -15.04 3.79
N GLY A 67 1.97 -13.77 3.87
CA GLY A 67 2.48 -12.99 2.75
C GLY A 67 3.86 -13.49 2.31
N LEU A 68 4.74 -13.77 3.27
CA LEU A 68 6.05 -14.37 3.01
C LEU A 68 5.93 -15.78 2.40
N ASP A 69 5.05 -16.62 2.94
CA ASP A 69 4.81 -17.97 2.40
C ASP A 69 4.29 -17.90 0.95
N ALA A 70 3.30 -17.03 0.71
CA ALA A 70 2.77 -16.82 -0.63
C ALA A 70 3.80 -16.23 -1.60
N ALA A 71 4.72 -15.37 -1.13
CA ALA A 71 5.80 -14.85 -1.97
C ALA A 71 6.75 -15.97 -2.43
N CYS A 72 7.13 -16.87 -1.52
CA CYS A 72 7.94 -18.05 -1.83
C CYS A 72 7.22 -18.96 -2.84
N GLY A 73 5.94 -19.27 -2.59
CA GLY A 73 5.13 -20.07 -3.50
C GLY A 73 4.95 -19.41 -4.87
N ALA A 74 4.77 -18.10 -4.91
CA ALA A 74 4.65 -17.36 -6.16
C ALA A 74 5.94 -17.42 -6.99
N LEU A 75 7.12 -17.40 -6.39
CA LEU A 75 8.40 -17.34 -7.12
C LEU A 75 9.01 -18.71 -7.41
N PHE A 76 8.89 -19.68 -6.52
CA PHE A 76 9.69 -20.90 -6.54
C PHE A 76 8.88 -22.20 -6.58
N ASP A 77 7.56 -22.17 -6.36
CA ASP A 77 6.76 -23.38 -6.47
C ASP A 77 6.58 -23.77 -7.95
N GLY A 78 7.14 -24.93 -8.31
CA GLY A 78 7.01 -25.54 -9.63
C GLY A 78 5.70 -26.31 -9.82
N SER A 79 4.88 -26.43 -8.78
CA SER A 79 3.54 -27.00 -8.87
C SER A 79 2.56 -26.06 -9.58
N GLY A 80 1.39 -26.57 -9.95
CA GLY A 80 0.29 -25.76 -10.48
C GLY A 80 -0.43 -24.91 -9.42
N ASN A 81 -0.11 -25.05 -8.14
CA ASN A 81 -0.82 -24.44 -7.02
C ASN A 81 -0.22 -23.09 -6.58
N ARG A 82 0.26 -22.29 -7.54
CA ARG A 82 0.87 -20.99 -7.23
C ARG A 82 -0.17 -20.01 -6.67
N PRO A 83 0.17 -19.21 -5.66
CA PRO A 83 -0.73 -18.17 -5.12
C PRO A 83 -1.21 -17.21 -6.21
N ALA A 84 -2.44 -16.72 -6.04
CA ALA A 84 -2.97 -15.65 -6.87
C ALA A 84 -2.10 -14.39 -6.75
N VAL A 85 -2.11 -13.56 -7.79
CA VAL A 85 -1.33 -12.31 -7.82
C VAL A 85 -1.83 -11.33 -6.75
N PHE A 86 -0.90 -10.68 -6.07
CA PHE A 86 -1.20 -9.62 -5.10
C PHE A 86 -1.48 -8.30 -5.81
N ASN A 87 -2.74 -8.09 -6.21
CA ASN A 87 -3.17 -6.92 -6.98
C ASN A 87 -4.41 -6.23 -6.41
N TYR A 88 -4.78 -6.50 -5.15
CA TYR A 88 -5.86 -5.78 -4.47
C TYR A 88 -5.30 -4.97 -3.33
N VAL A 89 -5.56 -3.67 -3.33
CA VAL A 89 -5.17 -2.77 -2.24
C VAL A 89 -6.39 -2.48 -1.40
N ALA A 90 -6.25 -2.58 -0.08
CA ALA A 90 -7.28 -2.22 0.87
C ALA A 90 -6.83 -1.04 1.73
N ILE A 91 -7.79 -0.23 2.17
CA ILE A 91 -7.64 0.83 3.16
C ILE A 91 -8.64 0.63 4.29
N GLY A 92 -8.26 1.00 5.51
CA GLY A 92 -9.06 0.79 6.71
C GLY A 92 -8.90 1.88 7.75
N THR A 93 -9.60 1.71 8.86
CA THR A 93 -9.69 2.71 9.94
C THR A 93 -9.10 2.25 11.26
N ASP A 94 -8.64 1.01 11.37
CA ASP A 94 -7.98 0.51 12.59
C ASP A 94 -6.58 1.11 12.74
N ASP A 95 -6.25 1.53 13.96
CA ASP A 95 -4.96 2.10 14.34
C ASP A 95 -4.15 1.16 15.26
N THR A 96 -4.59 -0.09 15.39
CA THR A 96 -3.85 -1.10 16.14
C THR A 96 -2.59 -1.47 15.37
N SER A 97 -1.44 -1.44 16.06
CA SER A 97 -0.14 -1.84 15.51
C SER A 97 -0.22 -3.18 14.78
N PRO A 98 0.33 -3.30 13.56
CA PRO A 98 0.26 -4.55 12.80
C PRO A 98 1.03 -5.68 13.48
N SER A 99 0.56 -6.90 13.28
CA SER A 99 1.16 -8.14 13.75
C SER A 99 1.51 -9.04 12.56
N SER A 100 2.60 -9.81 12.65
CA SER A 100 3.00 -10.74 11.58
C SER A 100 1.96 -11.83 11.32
N SER A 101 1.09 -12.09 12.30
CA SER A 101 0.01 -13.08 12.21
C SER A 101 -1.31 -12.52 11.66
N ASP A 102 -1.36 -11.22 11.35
CA ASP A 102 -2.57 -10.62 10.79
C ASP A 102 -2.93 -11.28 9.46
N THR A 103 -4.22 -11.55 9.29
CA THR A 103 -4.78 -12.15 8.06
C THR A 103 -5.73 -11.22 7.33
N ALA A 104 -6.05 -10.08 7.93
CA ALA A 104 -6.90 -9.03 7.39
C ALA A 104 -6.50 -7.67 8.00
N LEU A 105 -7.07 -6.59 7.45
CA LEU A 105 -7.08 -5.30 8.12
C LEU A 105 -7.95 -5.36 9.39
N GLY A 106 -7.64 -4.54 10.38
CA GLY A 106 -8.41 -4.49 11.64
C GLY A 106 -9.83 -3.96 11.43
N ALA A 107 -9.99 -2.99 10.53
CA ALA A 107 -11.27 -2.42 10.13
C ALA A 107 -11.22 -1.95 8.66
N GLU A 108 -11.31 -2.91 7.73
CA GLU A 108 -11.36 -2.61 6.29
C GLU A 108 -12.55 -1.72 5.93
N TYR A 109 -12.30 -0.68 5.14
CA TYR A 109 -13.33 0.21 4.60
C TYR A 109 -13.55 -0.03 3.11
N MET A 110 -12.48 -0.05 2.31
CA MET A 110 -12.57 -0.25 0.87
C MET A 110 -11.40 -1.10 0.37
N ARG A 111 -11.66 -1.87 -0.68
CA ARG A 111 -10.67 -2.65 -1.41
C ARG A 111 -10.91 -2.54 -2.90
N VAL A 112 -9.86 -2.26 -3.65
CA VAL A 112 -9.92 -2.12 -5.12
C VAL A 112 -8.78 -2.89 -5.77
N GLN A 113 -8.98 -3.27 -7.03
CA GLN A 113 -7.90 -3.83 -7.83
C GLN A 113 -6.93 -2.70 -8.22
N GLY A 114 -5.65 -2.90 -7.95
CA GLY A 114 -4.58 -2.01 -8.36
C GLY A 114 -4.09 -2.27 -9.78
N THR A 115 -3.34 -1.31 -10.31
CA THR A 115 -2.67 -1.39 -11.61
C THR A 115 -1.20 -1.72 -11.41
N TYR A 116 -0.77 -2.82 -12.00
CA TYR A 116 0.64 -3.23 -11.97
C TYR A 116 1.47 -2.49 -13.02
N SER A 117 2.66 -2.06 -12.64
CA SER A 117 3.69 -1.61 -13.58
C SER A 117 5.08 -2.02 -13.10
N LYS A 118 6.07 -2.04 -14.00
CA LYS A 118 7.48 -2.22 -13.64
C LYS A 118 8.39 -1.58 -14.68
N ASP A 119 9.56 -1.18 -14.23
CA ASP A 119 10.65 -0.85 -15.12
C ASP A 119 11.48 -2.09 -15.44
N ALA A 120 11.99 -2.14 -16.67
CA ALA A 120 12.83 -3.25 -17.09
C ALA A 120 14.17 -3.21 -16.33
N ASN A 121 14.57 -4.35 -15.77
CA ASN A 121 15.89 -4.59 -15.19
C ASN A 121 16.25 -3.76 -13.93
N THR A 122 15.28 -3.12 -13.28
CA THR A 122 15.53 -2.36 -12.04
C THR A 122 15.35 -3.19 -10.77
N GLY A 123 14.58 -4.28 -10.85
CA GLY A 123 14.15 -5.02 -9.66
C GLY A 123 13.06 -4.30 -8.87
N GLU A 124 12.42 -3.28 -9.46
CA GLU A 124 11.35 -2.51 -8.83
C GLU A 124 10.06 -2.65 -9.65
N CYS A 125 8.93 -2.76 -8.95
CA CYS A 125 7.60 -2.70 -9.55
C CYS A 125 6.69 -1.77 -8.75
N SER A 126 5.52 -1.46 -9.31
CA SER A 126 4.49 -0.69 -8.64
C SER A 126 3.14 -1.41 -8.69
N MET A 127 2.35 -1.20 -7.65
CA MET A 127 0.93 -1.53 -7.59
C MET A 127 0.16 -0.29 -7.14
N ASP A 128 -0.53 0.33 -8.09
CA ASP A 128 -1.19 1.63 -7.91
C ASP A 128 -2.70 1.44 -7.77
N ALA A 129 -3.27 1.89 -6.67
CA ALA A 129 -4.71 1.85 -6.43
C ALA A 129 -5.30 3.25 -6.30
N ILE A 130 -6.52 3.43 -6.81
CA ILE A 130 -7.28 4.66 -6.75
C ILE A 130 -8.62 4.35 -6.09
N PHE A 131 -8.95 5.13 -5.07
CA PHE A 131 -10.16 5.00 -4.29
C PHE A 131 -10.97 6.28 -4.41
N ASP A 132 -12.22 6.18 -4.82
CA ASP A 132 -13.18 7.27 -4.75
C ASP A 132 -13.94 7.15 -3.43
N ILE A 133 -13.65 8.07 -2.50
CA ILE A 133 -14.18 8.04 -1.14
C ILE A 133 -15.67 8.37 -1.16
N ASP A 134 -16.48 7.55 -0.49
CA ASP A 134 -17.93 7.73 -0.43
C ASP A 134 -18.44 8.33 0.89
N ALA A 135 -17.61 8.32 1.95
CA ALA A 135 -18.00 8.72 3.30
C ALA A 135 -16.86 9.40 4.07
N THR A 136 -17.20 10.13 5.13
CA THR A 136 -16.20 10.67 6.05
C THR A 136 -15.56 9.55 6.87
N LYS A 137 -14.23 9.43 6.80
CA LYS A 137 -13.44 8.41 7.50
C LYS A 137 -12.12 8.98 8.01
N ALA A 138 -11.63 8.39 9.10
CA ALA A 138 -10.26 8.52 9.56
C ALA A 138 -9.52 7.25 9.12
N LEU A 139 -8.76 7.33 8.02
CA LEU A 139 -8.02 6.17 7.52
C LEU A 139 -6.71 6.05 8.29
N ASN A 140 -6.41 4.85 8.76
CA ASN A 140 -5.26 4.57 9.63
C ASN A 140 -4.43 3.36 9.20
N GLU A 141 -4.94 2.53 8.27
CA GLU A 141 -4.25 1.32 7.84
C GLU A 141 -4.47 1.03 6.35
N CYS A 142 -3.58 0.23 5.80
CA CYS A 142 -3.65 -0.27 4.43
C CYS A 142 -3.00 -1.64 4.33
N GLY A 143 -3.35 -2.37 3.27
CA GLY A 143 -2.72 -3.65 2.99
C GLY A 143 -2.84 -4.06 1.53
N LEU A 144 -2.03 -5.03 1.15
CA LEU A 144 -2.03 -5.64 -0.18
C LEU A 144 -2.52 -7.08 -0.10
N PHE A 145 -3.43 -7.47 -0.98
CA PHE A 145 -4.15 -8.74 -0.99
C PHE A 145 -4.14 -9.37 -2.38
N ASN A 146 -4.39 -10.68 -2.43
CA ASN A 146 -4.51 -11.43 -3.70
C ASN A 146 -5.95 -11.73 -4.13
N ALA A 147 -6.94 -11.14 -3.46
CA ALA A 147 -8.36 -11.30 -3.78
C ALA A 147 -9.19 -10.04 -3.48
N SER A 148 -10.29 -9.88 -4.20
CA SER A 148 -11.25 -8.77 -4.03
C SER A 148 -12.02 -8.80 -2.71
N SER A 149 -12.01 -9.93 -2.01
CA SER A 149 -12.51 -10.10 -0.64
C SER A 149 -11.84 -11.33 -0.03
N GLY A 150 -11.59 -11.31 1.28
CA GLY A 150 -10.80 -12.35 1.95
C GLY A 150 -9.41 -12.50 1.31
N GLY A 151 -9.04 -13.73 0.96
CA GLY A 151 -7.76 -14.06 0.35
C GLY A 151 -6.58 -14.00 1.32
N THR A 152 -5.37 -14.00 0.75
CA THR A 152 -4.12 -13.84 1.49
C THR A 152 -3.77 -12.36 1.55
N MET A 153 -3.43 -11.88 2.75
CA MET A 153 -2.79 -10.59 2.94
C MET A 153 -1.28 -10.74 2.77
N TYR A 154 -0.67 -9.90 1.97
CA TYR A 154 0.78 -9.84 1.78
C TYR A 154 1.44 -9.01 2.88
N CYS A 155 0.95 -7.79 3.07
CA CYS A 155 1.46 -6.86 4.07
C CYS A 155 0.34 -6.00 4.62
N ARG A 156 0.59 -5.44 5.80
CA ARG A 156 -0.25 -4.47 6.48
C ARG A 156 0.65 -3.46 7.18
N ASP A 157 0.23 -2.21 7.20
CA ASP A 157 0.79 -1.24 8.13
C ASP A 157 -0.24 -0.19 8.53
N THR A 158 0.07 0.49 9.62
CA THR A 158 -0.64 1.69 10.08
C THR A 158 0.11 2.95 9.68
N TYR A 159 -0.57 4.09 9.65
CA TYR A 159 0.04 5.38 9.31
C TYR A 159 -0.67 6.52 10.00
N THR A 160 -0.03 7.70 10.02
CA THR A 160 -0.63 8.93 10.52
C THR A 160 -1.97 9.19 9.86
N THR A 161 -3.01 9.32 10.69
CA THR A 161 -4.42 9.41 10.27
C THR A 161 -4.63 10.33 9.08
N LYS A 162 -5.27 9.79 8.03
CA LYS A 162 -5.70 10.54 6.86
C LYS A 162 -7.21 10.74 6.93
N ASN A 163 -7.62 11.97 7.24
CA ASN A 163 -9.03 12.33 7.26
C ASN A 163 -9.53 12.55 5.84
N VAL A 164 -10.55 11.80 5.44
CA VAL A 164 -11.16 11.85 4.12
C VAL A 164 -12.65 12.13 4.23
N GLU A 165 -13.24 12.65 3.16
CA GLU A 165 -14.67 12.85 3.01
C GLU A 165 -15.17 12.43 1.63
N SER A 166 -16.48 12.25 1.51
CA SER A 166 -17.11 11.86 0.24
C SER A 166 -16.67 12.77 -0.91
N GLY A 167 -16.22 12.19 -2.02
CA GLY A 167 -15.70 12.90 -3.20
C GLY A 167 -14.19 13.15 -3.20
N ASP A 168 -13.49 12.88 -2.09
CA ASP A 168 -12.03 12.76 -2.10
C ASP A 168 -11.60 11.59 -2.98
N THR A 169 -10.42 11.71 -3.58
CA THR A 169 -9.73 10.60 -4.22
C THR A 169 -8.49 10.26 -3.41
N VAL A 170 -8.39 9.01 -2.95
CA VAL A 170 -7.18 8.50 -2.31
C VAL A 170 -6.40 7.68 -3.32
N LYS A 171 -5.11 7.95 -3.47
CA LYS A 171 -4.20 7.14 -4.27
C LYS A 171 -3.21 6.45 -3.35
N VAL A 172 -3.09 5.13 -3.51
CA VAL A 172 -2.12 4.31 -2.76
C VAL A 172 -1.16 3.70 -3.76
N TYR A 173 0.13 3.86 -3.51
CA TYR A 173 1.19 3.31 -4.34
C TYR A 173 2.00 2.34 -3.49
N TYR A 174 2.06 1.08 -3.92
CA TYR A 174 2.97 0.09 -3.36
C TYR A 174 4.15 -0.11 -4.30
N THR A 175 5.38 -0.08 -3.78
CA THR A 175 6.60 -0.26 -4.55
C THR A 175 7.45 -1.38 -3.94
N PRO A 176 7.19 -2.64 -4.32
CA PRO A 176 8.06 -3.74 -3.97
C PRO A 176 9.43 -3.57 -4.64
N LYS A 177 10.50 -3.73 -3.86
CA LYS A 177 11.88 -3.66 -4.35
C LYS A 177 12.62 -4.96 -4.09
N PHE A 178 13.28 -5.46 -5.12
CA PHE A 178 14.18 -6.61 -5.11
C PHE A 178 15.59 -6.11 -5.41
N GLN A 179 16.27 -5.60 -4.39
CA GLN A 179 17.59 -5.00 -4.56
C GLN A 179 18.71 -5.95 -4.14
N ARG A 180 19.79 -5.97 -4.93
CA ARG A 180 21.06 -6.55 -4.50
C ARG A 180 21.67 -5.60 -3.47
N PRO A 181 22.41 -6.09 -2.47
CA PRO A 181 23.09 -5.23 -1.54
C PRO A 181 24.23 -4.57 -2.31
N SER A 182 24.48 -3.31 -1.99
CA SER A 182 25.67 -2.58 -2.46
C SER A 182 26.96 -3.34 -2.16
#